data_AF-A0A3R6NRD0-F1
#
_entry.id   AF-A0A3R6NRD0-F1
#
_cell.length_a   1.000
_cell.length_b   1.000
_cell.length_c   1.000
_cell.angle_alpha   90.00
_cell.angle_beta   90.00
_cell.angle_gamma   90.00
#
_symmetry.space_group_name_H-M   'P 1'
#
loop_
_entity.id
_entity.type
_entity.pdbx_description
1 polymer ?
#
loop_
_entity_poly.entity_id
_entity_poly.type
_entity_poly.pdbx_seq_one_letter_code
_entity_poly.pdbx_strand_id
1 'polypeptide(L)'
;MKKMKKHTSGFTLIELIVVLVILGILVAVSVPAFSGYLNRQKEKEAISECRLIVAATQSAYMDIYAKNDSTLKPNTEEILKEVGVDGKIIGADFDEKTRKITTLTYLAENKLCVLYRKDEDVKYVITDDQTGDILSNLEKFIKSYQDFTVDWLSSPNSNKYAGRETLTRLLIEKYGLLPSVDSTLIPDRYTNTSLYWQPYYIANNKTGLQGSTSTLLLATPNDGSGNLSNIQNSWKAYMIYFEGVVYVLPEGSENAPIGMSDMHTVPQTSEGITQHIKDLGFVPAN
;
A
#
# COMPACT_ATOMS: atom_id res chain seq x y z
N MET A 1 -49.37 61.72 34.49
CA MET A 1 -48.28 60.77 34.13
C MET A 1 -48.81 59.76 33.10
N LYS A 2 -48.28 59.80 31.87
CA LYS A 2 -48.73 58.95 30.75
C LYS A 2 -47.95 57.62 30.81
N LYS A 3 -48.59 56.51 31.16
CA LYS A 3 -47.95 55.18 31.20
C LYS A 3 -47.57 54.73 29.79
N MET A 4 -46.28 54.64 29.51
CA MET A 4 -45.75 54.01 28.30
C MET A 4 -45.97 52.51 28.39
N LYS A 5 -46.86 51.95 27.56
CA LYS A 5 -46.98 50.50 27.38
C LYS A 5 -45.72 50.01 26.66
N LYS A 6 -44.82 49.33 27.38
CA LYS A 6 -43.72 48.58 26.76
C LYS A 6 -44.35 47.45 25.93
N HIS A 7 -44.23 47.54 24.60
CA HIS A 7 -44.47 46.40 23.72
C HIS A 7 -43.38 45.36 24.00
N THR A 8 -43.70 44.35 24.79
CA THR A 8 -42.88 43.14 24.88
C THR A 8 -43.21 42.30 23.65
N SER A 9 -42.42 42.45 22.59
CA SER A 9 -42.40 41.55 21.44
C SER A 9 -41.89 40.18 21.93
N GLY A 10 -42.81 39.28 22.24
CA GLY A 10 -42.48 37.90 22.58
C GLY A 10 -42.02 37.14 21.34
N PHE A 11 -40.90 36.45 21.46
CA PHE A 11 -40.39 35.54 20.42
C PHE A 11 -41.46 34.49 20.10
N THR A 12 -41.78 34.30 18.84
CA THR A 12 -42.81 33.35 18.45
C THR A 12 -42.24 31.92 18.44
N LEU A 13 -43.05 30.93 18.81
CA LEU A 13 -42.64 29.52 18.71
C LEU A 13 -42.23 29.14 17.29
N ILE A 14 -42.86 29.76 16.29
CA ILE A 14 -42.56 29.50 14.88
C ILE A 14 -41.16 30.00 14.48
N GLU A 15 -40.73 31.17 14.96
CA GLU A 15 -39.36 31.66 14.71
C GLU A 15 -38.30 30.71 15.28
N LEU A 16 -38.56 30.13 16.45
CA LEU A 16 -37.66 29.16 17.06
C LEU A 16 -37.56 27.88 16.22
N ILE A 17 -38.70 27.39 15.72
CA ILE A 17 -38.76 26.17 14.90
C ILE A 17 -37.98 26.35 13.60
N VAL A 18 -38.14 27.50 12.91
CA VAL A 18 -37.41 27.77 11.66
C VAL A 18 -35.90 27.79 11.88
N VAL A 19 -35.44 28.41 12.97
CA VAL A 19 -34.01 28.42 13.33
C VAL A 19 -33.49 27.00 13.60
N LEU A 20 -34.24 26.19 14.35
CA LEU A 20 -33.86 24.80 14.62
C LEU A 20 -33.81 23.94 13.35
N VAL A 21 -34.73 24.16 12.40
CA VAL A 21 -34.73 23.48 11.11
C VAL A 21 -33.50 23.85 10.29
N ILE A 22 -33.16 25.13 10.21
CA ILE A 22 -31.95 25.58 9.50
C ILE A 22 -30.68 25.01 10.15
N LEU A 23 -30.58 25.06 11.48
CA LEU A 23 -29.46 24.46 12.23
C LEU A 23 -29.37 22.94 11.98
N GLY A 24 -30.51 22.24 11.95
CA GLY A 24 -30.57 20.81 11.66
C GLY A 24 -30.02 20.47 10.26
N ILE A 25 -30.39 21.26 9.24
CA ILE A 25 -29.88 21.08 7.87
C ILE A 25 -28.37 21.35 7.80
N LEU A 26 -27.89 22.42 8.46
CA LEU A 26 -26.47 22.77 8.48
C LEU A 26 -25.62 21.68 9.15
N VAL A 27 -26.07 21.13 10.28
CA VAL A 27 -25.38 20.03 10.97
C VAL A 27 -25.38 18.77 10.10
N ALA A 28 -26.51 18.42 9.47
CA ALA A 28 -26.63 17.24 8.63
C ALA A 28 -25.65 17.23 7.45
N VAL A 29 -25.42 18.40 6.82
CA VAL A 29 -24.46 18.54 5.70
C VAL A 29 -23.01 18.66 6.20
N SER A 30 -22.79 19.27 7.37
CA SER A 30 -21.43 19.55 7.87
C SER A 30 -20.72 18.32 8.47
N VAL A 31 -21.45 17.41 9.13
CA VAL A 31 -20.89 16.22 9.78
C VAL A 31 -20.08 15.31 8.83
N PRO A 32 -20.58 14.91 7.65
CA PRO A 32 -19.81 14.04 6.75
C PRO A 32 -18.55 14.73 6.18
N ALA A 33 -18.61 16.04 5.91
CA ALA A 33 -17.46 16.80 5.42
C ALA A 33 -16.34 16.96 6.47
N PHE A 34 -16.72 17.08 7.75
CA PHE A 34 -15.77 17.23 8.85
C PHE A 34 -14.97 15.94 9.13
N SER A 35 -15.58 14.77 8.92
CA SER A 35 -14.95 13.46 9.14
C SER A 35 -13.74 13.23 8.21
N GLY A 36 -13.88 13.54 6.92
CA GLY A 36 -12.78 13.40 5.96
C GLY A 36 -11.63 14.39 6.17
N TYR A 37 -11.94 15.62 6.63
CA TYR A 37 -10.93 16.62 6.97
C TYR A 37 -10.14 16.23 8.23
N LEU A 38 -10.80 15.62 9.22
CA LEU A 38 -10.15 15.13 10.43
C LEU A 38 -9.16 13.99 10.12
N ASN A 39 -9.52 13.06 9.24
CA ASN A 39 -8.60 11.97 8.84
C ASN A 39 -7.36 12.51 8.12
N ARG A 40 -7.52 13.45 7.20
CA ARG A 40 -6.37 14.08 6.50
C ARG A 40 -5.47 14.87 7.44
N GLN A 41 -6.01 15.48 8.49
CA GLN A 41 -5.20 16.15 9.51
C GLN A 41 -4.38 15.14 10.31
N LYS A 42 -4.99 14.03 10.73
CA LYS A 42 -4.30 12.93 11.42
C LYS A 42 -3.19 12.30 10.59
N GLU A 43 -3.42 12.12 9.28
CA GLU A 43 -2.39 11.63 8.35
C GLU A 43 -1.22 12.62 8.22
N LYS A 44 -1.51 13.91 8.07
CA LYS A 44 -0.47 14.95 7.99
C LYS A 44 0.36 15.05 9.25
N GLU A 45 -0.29 14.94 10.41
CA GLU A 45 0.35 14.90 11.71
C GLU A 45 1.31 13.70 11.82
N ALA A 46 0.82 12.49 11.54
CA ALA A 46 1.64 11.28 11.58
C ALA A 46 2.85 11.34 10.61
N ILE A 47 2.65 11.87 9.40
CA ILE A 47 3.74 12.05 8.43
C ILE A 47 4.75 13.10 8.92
N SER A 48 4.29 14.18 9.55
CA SER A 48 5.16 15.21 10.10
C SER A 48 6.02 14.66 11.25
N GLU A 49 5.42 13.90 12.15
CA GLU A 49 6.16 13.20 13.22
C GLU A 49 7.20 12.25 12.63
N CYS A 50 6.81 11.41 11.66
CA CYS A 50 7.72 10.47 11.00
C CYS A 50 8.92 11.19 10.35
N ARG A 51 8.74 12.37 9.75
CA ARG A 51 9.84 13.18 9.20
C ARG A 51 10.87 13.58 10.25
N LEU A 52 10.39 14.03 11.41
CA LEU A 52 11.26 14.41 12.52
C LEU A 52 12.00 13.18 13.06
N ILE A 53 11.30 12.07 13.19
CA ILE A 53 11.86 10.79 13.63
C ILE A 53 12.94 10.28 12.67
N VAL A 54 12.73 10.36 11.36
CA VAL A 54 13.75 10.00 10.37
C VAL A 54 15.01 10.86 10.55
N ALA A 55 14.87 12.17 10.74
CA ALA A 55 16.01 13.06 10.93
C ALA A 55 16.77 12.77 12.23
N ALA A 56 16.06 12.57 13.34
CA ALA A 56 16.66 12.25 14.64
C ALA A 56 17.32 10.87 14.63
N THR A 57 16.66 9.86 14.07
CA THR A 57 17.21 8.50 13.92
C THR A 57 18.48 8.54 13.04
N GLN A 58 18.49 9.35 11.98
CA GLN A 58 19.66 9.53 11.12
C GLN A 58 20.83 10.12 11.91
N SER A 59 20.58 11.13 12.74
CA SER A 59 21.61 11.71 13.61
C SER A 59 22.17 10.68 14.59
N ALA A 60 21.30 9.91 15.23
CA ALA A 60 21.70 8.89 16.20
C ALA A 60 22.56 7.78 15.58
N TYR A 61 22.23 7.33 14.36
CA TYR A 61 23.09 6.39 13.62
C TYR A 61 24.47 6.99 13.27
N MET A 62 24.51 8.28 12.92
CA MET A 62 25.79 8.97 12.63
C MET A 62 26.68 9.10 13.86
N ASP A 63 26.10 9.34 15.04
CA ASP A 63 26.84 9.41 16.30
C ASP A 63 27.45 8.07 16.70
N ILE A 64 26.72 6.98 16.47
CA ILE A 64 27.24 5.62 16.69
C ILE A 64 28.37 5.32 15.71
N TYR A 65 28.18 5.65 14.43
CA TYR A 65 29.20 5.47 13.42
C TYR A 65 30.50 6.23 13.78
N ALA A 66 30.38 7.48 14.25
CA ALA A 66 31.52 8.27 14.70
C ALA A 66 32.29 7.64 15.87
N LYS A 67 31.63 6.81 16.69
CA LYS A 67 32.24 6.07 17.81
C LYS A 67 32.94 4.77 17.36
N ASN A 68 32.90 4.41 16.06
CA ASN A 68 33.47 3.18 15.48
C ASN A 68 32.97 1.87 16.15
N ASP A 69 31.75 1.88 16.68
CA ASP A 69 31.13 0.70 17.29
C ASP A 69 29.86 0.31 16.52
N SER A 70 30.03 -0.54 15.50
CA SER A 70 28.93 -1.02 14.65
C SER A 70 28.00 -2.01 15.35
N THR A 71 28.28 -2.39 16.60
CA THR A 71 27.41 -3.28 17.38
C THR A 71 26.29 -2.54 18.09
N LEU A 72 26.41 -1.22 18.24
CA LEU A 72 25.41 -0.38 18.88
C LEU A 72 24.30 -0.01 17.88
N LYS A 73 23.05 -0.09 18.34
CA LYS A 73 21.89 0.45 17.65
C LYS A 73 21.39 1.70 18.37
N PRO A 74 20.81 2.68 17.66
CA PRO A 74 20.20 3.85 18.29
C PRO A 74 19.14 3.44 19.31
N ASN A 75 19.12 4.12 20.45
CA ASN A 75 18.06 3.96 21.42
C ASN A 75 16.79 4.66 20.92
N THR A 76 15.81 3.86 20.49
CA THR A 76 14.57 4.37 19.92
C THR A 76 13.73 5.15 20.93
N GLU A 77 13.77 4.81 22.23
CA GLU A 77 13.06 5.56 23.27
C GLU A 77 13.64 6.97 23.48
N GLU A 78 14.97 7.10 23.38
CA GLU A 78 15.65 8.38 23.49
C GLU A 78 15.35 9.29 22.29
N ILE A 79 15.33 8.72 21.08
CA ILE A 79 14.94 9.43 19.85
C ILE A 79 13.51 9.95 19.95
N LEU A 80 12.56 9.12 20.38
CA LEU A 80 11.15 9.53 20.53
C LEU A 80 11.01 10.67 21.54
N LYS A 81 11.76 10.60 22.65
CA LYS A 81 11.78 11.63 23.68
C LYS A 81 12.43 12.95 23.21
N GLU A 82 13.50 12.87 22.42
CA GLU A 82 14.16 14.04 21.84
C GLU A 82 13.22 14.78 20.87
N VAL A 83 12.50 14.03 20.04
CA VAL A 83 11.51 14.58 19.11
C VAL A 83 10.25 15.06 19.85
N GLY A 84 9.95 14.49 21.02
CA GLY A 84 8.80 14.87 21.84
C GLY A 84 7.49 14.28 21.34
N VAL A 85 7.52 13.02 20.87
CA VAL A 85 6.34 12.30 20.36
C VAL A 85 6.09 11.01 21.12
N ASP A 86 4.80 10.65 21.27
CA ASP A 86 4.35 9.48 22.03
C ASP A 86 4.16 8.22 21.16
N GLY A 87 4.65 8.26 19.91
CA GLY A 87 4.59 7.13 18.98
C GLY A 87 5.65 6.06 19.23
N LYS A 88 5.83 5.17 18.25
CA LYS A 88 6.79 4.07 18.31
C LYS A 88 7.53 3.89 16.98
N ILE A 89 8.85 3.78 17.04
CA ILE A 89 9.65 3.30 15.90
C ILE A 89 9.53 1.77 15.85
N ILE A 90 8.97 1.26 14.77
CA ILE A 90 8.77 -0.17 14.54
C ILE A 90 10.02 -0.81 13.97
N GLY A 91 10.65 -0.15 12.99
CA GLY A 91 11.85 -0.61 12.32
C GLY A 91 12.53 0.54 11.60
N ALA A 92 13.85 0.44 11.45
CA ALA A 92 14.65 1.40 10.69
C ALA A 92 15.89 0.72 10.13
N ASP A 93 16.08 0.80 8.82
CA ASP A 93 17.27 0.29 8.15
C ASP A 93 18.22 1.43 7.85
N PHE A 94 19.50 1.19 8.13
CA PHE A 94 20.58 2.13 7.90
C PHE A 94 21.61 1.49 6.98
N ASP A 95 21.89 2.14 5.86
CA ASP A 95 22.95 1.72 4.95
C ASP A 95 24.28 2.33 5.41
N GLU A 96 25.19 1.48 5.89
CA GLU A 96 26.52 1.88 6.36
C GLU A 96 27.40 2.48 5.24
N LYS A 97 27.18 2.08 3.98
CA LYS A 97 27.97 2.58 2.84
C LYS A 97 27.54 4.00 2.48
N THR A 98 26.23 4.24 2.35
CA THR A 98 25.71 5.57 2.02
C THR A 98 25.51 6.45 3.26
N ARG A 99 25.64 5.87 4.45
CA ARG A 99 25.45 6.50 5.76
C ARG A 99 24.07 7.16 5.89
N LYS A 100 23.05 6.49 5.35
CA LYS A 100 21.69 7.02 5.32
C LYS A 100 20.68 5.98 5.74
N ILE A 101 19.62 6.44 6.41
CA ILE A 101 18.41 5.65 6.59
C ILE A 101 17.79 5.38 5.23
N THR A 102 17.52 4.11 4.94
CA THR A 102 16.88 3.65 3.70
C THR A 102 15.38 3.48 3.91
N THR A 103 14.99 2.84 5.01
CA THR A 103 13.62 2.61 5.42
C THR A 103 13.41 2.99 6.89
N LEU A 104 12.23 3.51 7.23
CA LEU A 104 11.82 3.67 8.63
C LEU A 104 10.32 3.53 8.75
N THR A 105 9.85 2.74 9.70
CA THR A 105 8.43 2.55 9.99
C THR A 105 8.11 3.16 11.34
N TYR A 106 7.21 4.15 11.35
CA TYR A 106 6.79 4.87 12.55
C TYR A 106 5.29 4.69 12.79
N LEU A 107 4.91 4.26 13.99
CA LEU A 107 3.54 4.22 14.46
C LEU A 107 3.24 5.46 15.31
N ALA A 108 2.36 6.33 14.82
CA ALA A 108 1.90 7.50 15.55
C ALA A 108 0.93 7.11 16.68
N GLU A 109 0.75 8.01 17.65
CA GLU A 109 -0.19 7.83 18.77
C GLU A 109 -1.62 7.57 18.27
N ASN A 110 -2.01 8.29 17.21
CA ASN A 110 -3.30 8.18 16.53
C ASN A 110 -3.51 6.86 15.75
N LYS A 111 -2.57 5.91 15.87
CA LYS A 111 -2.55 4.56 15.30
C LYS A 111 -2.29 4.48 13.80
N LEU A 112 -1.98 5.59 13.14
CA LEU A 112 -1.50 5.57 11.76
C LEU A 112 -0.03 5.14 11.72
N CYS A 113 0.29 4.21 10.84
CA CYS A 113 1.67 3.82 10.57
C CYS A 113 2.17 4.55 9.33
N VAL A 114 3.39 5.08 9.38
CA VAL A 114 4.03 5.81 8.30
C VAL A 114 5.33 5.11 7.92
N LEU A 115 5.39 4.66 6.66
CA LEU A 115 6.59 4.11 6.06
C LEU A 115 7.36 5.22 5.35
N TYR A 116 8.61 5.42 5.76
CA TYR A 116 9.59 6.24 5.09
C TYR A 116 10.43 5.39 4.15
N ARG A 117 10.61 5.86 2.90
CA ARG A 117 11.51 5.28 1.90
C ARG A 117 12.35 6.37 1.25
N LYS A 118 13.67 6.27 1.34
CA LYS A 118 14.60 7.33 0.92
C LYS A 118 14.59 7.60 -0.58
N ASP A 119 14.58 6.51 -1.36
CA ASP A 119 14.86 6.52 -2.80
C ASP A 119 13.57 6.45 -3.65
N GLU A 120 12.41 6.66 -3.04
CA GLU A 120 11.12 6.75 -3.74
C GLU A 120 10.68 8.20 -3.99
N ASP A 121 9.89 8.40 -5.05
CA ASP A 121 9.26 9.68 -5.39
C ASP A 121 8.34 10.17 -4.25
N VAL A 122 7.62 9.25 -3.62
CA VAL A 122 6.77 9.50 -2.44
C VAL A 122 7.44 8.90 -1.20
N LYS A 123 8.18 9.74 -0.48
CA LYS A 123 9.02 9.29 0.63
C LYS A 123 8.27 8.86 1.89
N TYR A 124 7.00 9.24 2.05
CA TYR A 124 6.21 8.96 3.25
C TYR A 124 4.84 8.44 2.85
N VAL A 125 4.50 7.23 3.26
CA VAL A 125 3.26 6.54 2.88
C VAL A 125 2.57 6.03 4.14
N ILE A 126 1.27 6.29 4.27
CA ILE A 126 0.46 5.65 5.33
C ILE A 126 0.32 4.17 5.00
N THR A 127 0.65 3.31 5.95
CA THR A 127 0.57 1.86 5.81
C THR A 127 -0.25 1.27 6.96
N ASP A 128 -0.87 0.13 6.71
CA ASP A 128 -1.53 -0.68 7.75
C ASP A 128 -0.54 -1.70 8.36
N ASP A 129 0.71 -1.73 7.89
CA ASP A 129 1.72 -2.69 8.30
C ASP A 129 2.60 -2.20 9.46
N GLN A 130 2.67 -3.02 10.51
CA GLN A 130 3.47 -2.81 11.71
C GLN A 130 4.73 -3.69 11.76
N THR A 131 5.12 -4.32 10.64
CA THR A 131 6.25 -5.27 10.60
C THR A 131 7.38 -4.85 9.66
N GLY A 132 7.12 -4.12 8.57
CA GLY A 132 8.16 -3.73 7.61
C GLY A 132 8.67 -4.88 6.74
N ASP A 133 8.06 -6.06 6.83
CA ASP A 133 8.41 -7.25 6.06
C ASP A 133 7.71 -7.19 4.69
N ILE A 134 8.50 -7.00 3.62
CA ILE A 134 8.03 -6.86 2.24
C ILE A 134 7.23 -8.10 1.81
N LEU A 135 7.67 -9.30 2.19
CA LEU A 135 6.98 -10.54 1.81
C LEU A 135 5.64 -10.65 2.52
N SER A 136 5.58 -10.25 3.80
CA SER A 136 4.31 -10.15 4.55
C SER A 136 3.31 -9.19 3.88
N ASN A 137 3.80 -8.08 3.31
CA ASN A 137 2.95 -7.11 2.61
C ASN A 137 2.41 -7.65 1.28
N LEU A 138 3.21 -8.42 0.54
CA LEU A 138 2.74 -9.10 -0.67
C LEU A 138 1.71 -10.18 -0.35
N GLU A 139 1.90 -10.96 0.72
CA GLU A 139 0.91 -11.94 1.18
C GLU A 139 -0.41 -11.28 1.58
N LYS A 140 -0.38 -10.16 2.33
CA LYS A 140 -1.59 -9.38 2.67
C LYS A 140 -2.30 -8.84 1.43
N PHE A 141 -1.55 -8.37 0.44
CA PHE A 141 -2.10 -7.89 -0.81
C PHE A 141 -2.77 -9.03 -1.59
N ILE A 142 -2.12 -10.19 -1.71
CA ILE A 142 -2.69 -11.39 -2.35
C ILE A 142 -3.98 -11.80 -1.64
N LYS A 143 -3.97 -11.86 -0.31
CA LYS A 143 -5.15 -12.23 0.47
C LYS A 143 -6.31 -11.27 0.21
N SER A 144 -6.03 -9.97 0.20
CA SER A 144 -7.02 -8.92 -0.10
C SER A 144 -7.57 -9.04 -1.53
N TYR A 145 -6.72 -9.36 -2.50
CA TYR A 145 -7.11 -9.61 -3.89
C TYR A 145 -7.98 -10.87 -4.03
N GLN A 146 -7.63 -11.96 -3.35
CA GLN A 146 -8.41 -13.19 -3.32
C GLN A 146 -9.80 -12.96 -2.72
N ASP A 147 -9.86 -12.29 -1.57
CA ASP A 147 -11.11 -11.98 -0.87
C ASP A 147 -11.99 -11.04 -1.74
N PHE A 148 -11.38 -10.05 -2.38
CA PHE A 148 -12.06 -9.20 -3.38
C PHE A 148 -12.63 -10.01 -4.55
N THR A 149 -11.87 -10.97 -5.09
CA THR A 149 -12.31 -11.78 -6.22
C THR A 149 -13.51 -12.67 -5.83
N VAL A 150 -13.49 -13.24 -4.63
CA VAL A 150 -14.61 -14.03 -4.09
C VAL A 150 -15.86 -13.18 -3.88
N ASP A 151 -15.70 -11.98 -3.31
CA ASP A 151 -16.78 -11.00 -3.13
C ASP A 151 -17.38 -10.60 -4.50
N TRP A 152 -16.52 -10.27 -5.46
CA TRP A 152 -16.95 -9.91 -6.81
C TRP A 152 -17.68 -11.05 -7.52
N LEU A 153 -17.19 -12.29 -7.43
CA LEU A 153 -17.85 -13.47 -8.02
C LEU A 153 -19.25 -13.72 -7.44
N SER A 154 -19.47 -13.31 -6.19
CA SER A 154 -20.75 -13.43 -5.51
C SER A 154 -21.74 -12.32 -5.90
N SER A 155 -21.28 -11.29 -6.63
CA SER A 155 -22.11 -10.15 -7.04
C SER A 155 -23.01 -10.49 -8.26
N PRO A 156 -24.17 -9.83 -8.41
CA PRO A 156 -25.12 -10.10 -9.51
C PRO A 156 -24.56 -9.84 -10.91
N ASN A 157 -23.57 -8.95 -11.03
CA ASN A 157 -22.95 -8.56 -12.30
C ASN A 157 -21.62 -9.29 -12.57
N SER A 158 -21.36 -10.38 -11.84
CA SER A 158 -20.12 -11.12 -11.97
C SER A 158 -20.08 -11.96 -13.26
N ASN A 159 -18.87 -12.23 -13.73
CA ASN A 159 -18.61 -13.15 -14.83
C ASN A 159 -17.44 -14.05 -14.42
N LYS A 160 -17.70 -15.35 -14.24
CA LYS A 160 -16.65 -16.32 -13.87
C LYS A 160 -15.52 -16.47 -14.90
N TYR A 161 -15.70 -15.91 -16.11
CA TYR A 161 -14.70 -15.83 -17.17
C TYR A 161 -14.17 -14.40 -17.40
N ALA A 162 -14.37 -13.48 -16.44
CA ALA A 162 -13.76 -12.16 -16.54
C ALA A 162 -12.24 -12.30 -16.67
N GLY A 163 -11.68 -11.57 -17.64
CA GLY A 163 -10.24 -11.48 -17.87
C GLY A 163 -9.51 -10.83 -16.70
N ARG A 164 -8.20 -11.09 -16.64
CA ARG A 164 -7.28 -10.53 -15.63
C ARG A 164 -7.31 -9.02 -15.62
N GLU A 165 -7.41 -8.40 -16.79
CA GLU A 165 -7.53 -6.96 -16.97
C GLU A 165 -8.74 -6.39 -16.24
N THR A 166 -9.88 -7.08 -16.32
CA THR A 166 -11.12 -6.64 -15.67
C THR A 166 -10.99 -6.71 -14.15
N LEU A 167 -10.44 -7.80 -13.62
CA LEU A 167 -10.27 -7.94 -12.17
C LEU A 167 -9.24 -6.98 -11.62
N THR A 168 -8.10 -6.80 -12.31
CA THR A 168 -7.08 -5.82 -11.92
C THR A 168 -7.64 -4.41 -11.93
N ARG A 169 -8.41 -4.03 -12.96
CA ARG A 169 -9.06 -2.71 -13.01
C ARG A 169 -10.03 -2.50 -11.85
N LEU A 170 -10.91 -3.47 -11.60
CA LEU A 170 -11.90 -3.37 -10.52
C LEU A 170 -11.25 -3.32 -9.13
N LEU A 171 -10.14 -4.05 -8.93
CA LEU A 171 -9.33 -3.96 -7.72
C LEU A 171 -8.81 -2.54 -7.53
N ILE A 172 -8.25 -1.94 -8.59
CA ILE A 172 -7.68 -0.59 -8.54
C ILE A 172 -8.75 0.47 -8.32
N GLU A 173 -9.92 0.32 -8.93
CA GLU A 173 -11.08 1.19 -8.68
C GLU A 173 -11.54 1.12 -7.22
N LYS A 174 -11.42 -0.05 -6.57
CA LYS A 174 -11.86 -0.26 -5.18
C LYS A 174 -10.81 0.14 -4.14
N TYR A 175 -9.53 -0.13 -4.39
CA TYR A 175 -8.45 -0.03 -3.39
C TYR A 175 -7.31 0.93 -3.77
N GLY A 176 -7.31 1.47 -4.99
CA GLY A 176 -6.26 2.39 -5.45
C GLY A 176 -5.12 1.70 -6.20
N LEU A 177 -3.91 2.24 -6.10
CA LEU A 177 -2.77 1.82 -6.94
C LEU A 177 -2.28 0.41 -6.60
N LEU A 178 -1.69 -0.27 -7.58
CA LEU A 178 -0.94 -1.50 -7.35
C LEU A 178 0.29 -1.22 -6.46
N PRO A 179 0.73 -2.19 -5.63
CA PRO A 179 1.96 -2.06 -4.85
C PRO A 179 3.18 -1.91 -5.78
N SER A 180 4.07 -0.96 -5.49
CA SER A 180 5.36 -0.88 -6.15
C SER A 180 6.25 -2.06 -5.75
N VAL A 181 7.14 -2.49 -6.65
CA VAL A 181 8.22 -3.42 -6.32
C VAL A 181 9.28 -2.66 -5.55
N ASP A 182 9.69 -3.20 -4.41
CA ASP A 182 10.77 -2.62 -3.63
C ASP A 182 12.08 -2.65 -4.42
N SER A 183 12.77 -1.51 -4.48
CA SER A 183 14.05 -1.36 -5.20
C SER A 183 15.10 -2.39 -4.80
N THR A 184 15.09 -2.89 -3.56
CA THR A 184 16.00 -3.93 -3.07
C THR A 184 15.79 -5.28 -3.75
N LEU A 185 14.58 -5.55 -4.23
CA LEU A 185 14.24 -6.78 -4.96
C LEU A 185 14.49 -6.65 -6.46
N ILE A 186 14.62 -5.41 -6.98
CA ILE A 186 14.79 -5.15 -8.41
C ILE A 186 16.23 -5.48 -8.82
N PRO A 187 16.44 -6.45 -9.73
CA PRO A 187 17.77 -6.72 -10.26
C PRO A 187 18.38 -5.49 -10.95
N ASP A 188 19.71 -5.31 -10.88
CA ASP A 188 20.42 -4.13 -11.38
C ASP A 188 20.02 -3.70 -12.81
N ARG A 189 19.78 -4.68 -13.69
CA ARG A 189 19.34 -4.48 -15.07
C ARG A 189 17.97 -3.77 -15.23
N TYR A 190 17.17 -3.69 -14.17
CA TYR A 190 15.86 -3.05 -14.16
C TYR A 190 15.79 -1.84 -13.20
N THR A 191 16.90 -1.39 -12.64
CA THR A 191 16.97 -0.29 -11.65
C THR A 191 16.34 1.03 -12.10
N ASN A 192 16.28 1.30 -13.41
CA ASN A 192 15.63 2.49 -13.98
C ASN A 192 14.16 2.26 -14.39
N THR A 193 13.58 1.12 -14.03
CA THR A 193 12.21 0.74 -14.39
C THR A 193 11.35 0.69 -13.13
N SER A 194 10.34 1.54 -13.05
CA SER A 194 9.33 1.42 -11.99
C SER A 194 8.46 0.19 -12.24
N LEU A 195 8.63 -0.83 -11.38
CA LEU A 195 7.86 -2.06 -11.46
C LEU A 195 6.77 -2.07 -10.39
N TYR A 196 5.63 -2.69 -10.73
CA TYR A 196 4.49 -2.83 -9.84
C TYR A 196 4.01 -4.27 -9.80
N TRP A 197 3.61 -4.72 -8.62
CA TRP A 197 3.07 -6.07 -8.39
C TRP A 197 1.62 -6.16 -8.86
N GLN A 198 1.44 -6.81 -10.01
CA GLN A 198 0.14 -7.05 -10.61
C GLN A 198 -0.33 -8.46 -10.28
N PRO A 199 -1.53 -8.64 -9.70
CA PRO A 199 -2.11 -9.96 -9.51
C PRO A 199 -2.31 -10.67 -10.84
N TYR A 200 -1.89 -11.92 -10.86
CA TYR A 200 -2.10 -12.82 -11.97
C TYR A 200 -2.81 -14.06 -11.43
N TYR A 201 -4.12 -14.08 -11.61
CA TYR A 201 -4.90 -15.25 -11.25
C TYR A 201 -4.65 -16.35 -12.26
N ILE A 202 -4.65 -17.58 -11.76
CA ILE A 202 -4.50 -18.78 -12.55
C ILE A 202 -5.87 -19.46 -12.62
N ALA A 203 -6.60 -19.23 -13.71
CA ALA A 203 -7.91 -19.84 -13.91
C ALA A 203 -7.79 -21.14 -14.70
N ASN A 204 -8.57 -22.13 -14.30
CA ASN A 204 -8.77 -23.34 -15.07
C ASN A 204 -9.82 -23.09 -16.17
N ASN A 205 -9.57 -23.51 -17.40
CA ASN A 205 -10.52 -23.36 -18.51
C ASN A 205 -11.89 -24.00 -18.26
N LYS A 206 -11.99 -24.99 -17.36
CA LYS A 206 -13.25 -25.69 -17.04
C LYS A 206 -14.09 -24.97 -15.99
N THR A 207 -13.46 -24.28 -15.05
CA THR A 207 -14.14 -23.71 -13.88
C THR A 207 -14.01 -22.18 -13.78
N GLY A 208 -13.21 -21.57 -14.66
CA GLY A 208 -12.94 -20.14 -14.66
C GLY A 208 -12.31 -19.71 -13.34
N LEU A 209 -12.79 -18.61 -12.78
CA LEU A 209 -12.41 -18.12 -11.47
C LEU A 209 -12.99 -18.95 -10.30
N GLN A 210 -13.92 -19.88 -10.57
CA GLN A 210 -14.49 -20.73 -9.52
C GLN A 210 -13.55 -21.92 -9.26
N GLY A 211 -13.09 -22.08 -8.02
CA GLY A 211 -12.31 -23.26 -7.60
C GLY A 211 -10.80 -23.22 -7.88
N SER A 212 -10.24 -22.08 -8.26
CA SER A 212 -8.78 -21.86 -8.25
C SER A 212 -8.47 -20.53 -7.58
N THR A 213 -7.82 -20.57 -6.42
CA THR A 213 -7.45 -19.37 -5.63
C THR A 213 -5.97 -19.03 -5.75
N SER A 214 -5.17 -19.87 -6.41
CA SER A 214 -3.74 -19.63 -6.60
C SER A 214 -3.54 -18.35 -7.42
N THR A 215 -2.94 -17.37 -6.77
CA THR A 215 -2.60 -16.07 -7.33
C THR A 215 -1.09 -15.92 -7.23
N LEU A 216 -0.45 -15.60 -8.35
CA LEU A 216 0.93 -15.13 -8.36
C LEU A 216 0.92 -13.63 -8.63
N LEU A 217 1.98 -12.93 -8.26
CA LEU A 217 2.16 -11.52 -8.64
C LEU A 217 3.22 -11.42 -9.72
N LEU A 218 2.94 -10.60 -10.72
CA LEU A 218 3.90 -10.24 -11.76
C LEU A 218 4.41 -8.84 -11.50
N ALA A 219 5.73 -8.67 -11.44
CA ALA A 219 6.33 -7.35 -11.51
C ALA A 219 6.29 -6.89 -12.97
N THR A 220 5.59 -5.78 -13.24
CA THR A 220 5.42 -5.23 -14.59
C THR A 220 5.68 -3.72 -14.61
N PRO A 221 6.24 -3.15 -15.70
CA PRO A 221 6.39 -1.72 -15.85
C PRO A 221 5.01 -1.08 -16.01
N ASN A 222 4.61 -0.30 -15.02
CA ASN A 222 3.36 0.44 -15.00
C ASN A 222 3.58 1.71 -14.16
N ASP A 223 2.57 2.56 -14.00
CA ASP A 223 2.54 3.65 -13.02
C ASP A 223 1.65 3.29 -11.81
N GLY A 224 1.28 2.01 -11.70
CA GLY A 224 0.35 1.49 -10.70
C GLY A 224 -1.11 1.90 -10.91
N SER A 225 -1.42 2.79 -11.87
CA SER A 225 -2.75 3.39 -12.07
C SER A 225 -3.78 2.44 -12.68
N GLY A 226 -3.32 1.31 -13.21
CA GLY A 226 -4.20 0.36 -13.86
C GLY A 226 -4.79 0.85 -15.17
N ASN A 227 -4.16 1.83 -15.83
CA ASN A 227 -4.59 2.27 -17.15
C ASN A 227 -4.65 1.06 -18.11
N LEU A 228 -5.83 0.82 -18.70
CA LEU A 228 -6.15 -0.40 -19.45
C LEU A 228 -5.21 -0.61 -20.65
N SER A 229 -4.74 0.47 -21.27
CA SER A 229 -3.75 0.43 -22.36
C SER A 229 -2.39 -0.10 -21.90
N ASN A 230 -2.04 0.11 -20.62
CA ASN A 230 -0.80 -0.40 -20.03
C ASN A 230 -0.97 -1.83 -19.53
N ILE A 231 -2.14 -2.17 -18.96
CA ILE A 231 -2.44 -3.54 -18.46
C ILE A 231 -2.49 -4.58 -19.61
N GLN A 232 -3.10 -4.26 -20.74
CA GLN A 232 -3.29 -5.22 -21.85
C GLN A 232 -1.97 -5.68 -22.51
N ASN A 233 -0.91 -4.88 -22.41
CA ASN A 233 0.41 -5.18 -22.98
C ASN A 233 1.41 -5.69 -21.92
N SER A 234 1.01 -5.78 -20.64
CA SER A 234 1.90 -5.97 -19.49
C SER A 234 1.95 -7.39 -18.93
N TRP A 235 1.33 -8.40 -19.54
CA TRP A 235 1.45 -9.80 -19.09
C TRP A 235 2.85 -10.40 -19.29
N LYS A 236 3.88 -9.55 -19.36
CA LYS A 236 5.28 -9.96 -19.35
C LYS A 236 5.83 -9.82 -17.93
N ALA A 237 6.29 -10.94 -17.38
CA ALA A 237 6.91 -11.00 -16.08
C ALA A 237 8.36 -10.49 -16.15
N TYR A 238 8.66 -9.44 -15.40
CA TYR A 238 10.05 -9.06 -15.09
C TYR A 238 10.57 -9.83 -13.87
N MET A 239 9.66 -10.05 -12.92
CA MET A 239 9.84 -10.84 -11.71
C MET A 239 8.49 -11.49 -11.38
N ILE A 240 8.54 -12.59 -10.64
CA ILE A 240 7.35 -13.31 -10.20
C ILE A 240 7.42 -13.45 -8.68
N TYR A 241 6.31 -13.19 -8.00
CA TYR A 241 6.16 -13.58 -6.61
C TYR A 241 5.15 -14.72 -6.51
N PHE A 242 5.51 -15.79 -5.80
CA PHE A 242 4.62 -16.92 -5.54
C PHE A 242 4.99 -17.61 -4.22
N GLU A 243 4.02 -17.74 -3.32
CA GLU A 243 4.12 -18.45 -2.03
C GLU A 243 5.38 -18.11 -1.22
N GLY A 244 5.57 -16.83 -0.90
CA GLY A 244 6.70 -16.37 -0.10
C GLY A 244 8.04 -16.24 -0.85
N VAL A 245 8.09 -16.60 -2.14
CA VAL A 245 9.33 -16.58 -2.92
C VAL A 245 9.23 -15.59 -4.07
N VAL A 246 10.23 -14.71 -4.15
CA VAL A 246 10.46 -13.85 -5.32
C VAL A 246 11.35 -14.62 -6.29
N TYR A 247 10.97 -14.62 -7.56
CA TYR A 247 11.69 -15.25 -8.65
C TYR A 247 12.11 -14.20 -9.68
N VAL A 248 13.36 -14.30 -10.14
CA VAL A 248 13.98 -13.38 -11.09
C VAL A 248 14.63 -14.16 -12.23
N LEU A 249 14.78 -13.53 -13.40
CA LEU A 249 15.63 -14.10 -14.44
C LEU A 249 17.11 -13.99 -14.03
N PRO A 250 17.94 -15.00 -14.30
CA PRO A 250 19.39 -14.92 -14.14
C PRO A 250 20.00 -13.75 -14.93
N GLU A 251 21.13 -13.22 -14.46
CA GLU A 251 21.91 -12.25 -15.22
C GLU A 251 22.36 -12.83 -16.58
N GLY A 252 22.35 -12.00 -17.62
CA GLY A 252 22.71 -12.42 -18.98
C GLY A 252 21.64 -13.23 -19.72
N SER A 253 20.44 -13.41 -19.16
CA SER A 253 19.32 -14.03 -19.87
C SER A 253 18.86 -13.14 -21.04
N GLU A 254 18.89 -13.68 -22.26
CA GLU A 254 18.39 -13.00 -23.47
C GLU A 254 16.86 -12.82 -23.48
N ASN A 255 16.15 -13.40 -22.49
CA ASN A 255 14.69 -13.55 -22.49
C ASN A 255 13.94 -12.47 -21.69
N ALA A 256 14.49 -11.27 -21.51
CA ALA A 256 13.85 -10.23 -20.68
C ALA A 256 12.94 -9.28 -21.48
N PRO A 257 11.67 -9.04 -21.08
CA PRO A 257 10.81 -9.78 -20.13
C PRO A 257 10.02 -10.94 -20.78
N ILE A 258 9.58 -11.92 -19.97
CA ILE A 258 8.91 -13.14 -20.46
C ILE A 258 7.39 -13.00 -20.44
N GLY A 259 6.74 -13.23 -21.58
CA GLY A 259 5.28 -13.28 -21.67
C GLY A 259 4.68 -14.47 -20.90
N MET A 260 3.71 -14.20 -20.04
CA MET A 260 2.94 -15.20 -19.30
C MET A 260 1.72 -15.60 -20.14
N SER A 261 1.87 -16.61 -20.99
CA SER A 261 0.76 -17.25 -21.71
C SER A 261 0.43 -18.61 -21.11
N ASP A 262 -0.74 -19.16 -21.43
CA ASP A 262 -1.08 -20.57 -21.22
C ASP A 262 -1.04 -21.09 -19.76
N MET A 263 -0.96 -20.21 -18.77
CA MET A 263 -1.02 -20.54 -17.34
C MET A 263 -2.26 -21.36 -16.92
N HIS A 264 -3.30 -21.39 -17.75
CA HIS A 264 -4.49 -22.21 -17.56
C HIS A 264 -4.27 -23.71 -17.83
N THR A 265 -3.18 -24.07 -18.52
CA THR A 265 -2.77 -25.47 -18.76
C THR A 265 -1.83 -25.99 -17.68
N VAL A 266 -1.32 -25.11 -16.82
CA VAL A 266 -0.42 -25.47 -15.72
C VAL A 266 -1.20 -26.21 -14.63
N PRO A 267 -0.64 -27.27 -14.01
CA PRO A 267 -1.27 -27.87 -12.85
C PRO A 267 -1.44 -26.84 -11.73
N GLN A 268 -2.67 -26.68 -11.22
CA GLN A 268 -3.04 -25.69 -10.20
C GLN A 268 -2.62 -26.13 -8.79
N THR A 269 -1.40 -26.66 -8.67
CA THR A 269 -0.76 -27.03 -7.41
C THR A 269 0.46 -26.15 -7.20
N SER A 270 0.85 -25.91 -5.95
CA SER A 270 2.06 -25.16 -5.61
C SER A 270 3.28 -25.67 -6.38
N GLU A 271 3.47 -27.00 -6.41
CA GLU A 271 4.56 -27.65 -7.12
C GLU A 271 4.48 -27.44 -8.64
N GLY A 272 3.29 -27.58 -9.24
CA GLY A 272 3.11 -27.41 -10.68
C GLY A 272 3.36 -25.97 -11.15
N ILE A 273 2.89 -25.00 -10.37
CA ILE A 273 3.11 -23.57 -10.64
C ILE A 273 4.58 -23.23 -10.46
N THR A 274 5.21 -23.70 -9.38
CA THR A 274 6.64 -23.49 -9.12
C THR A 274 7.51 -24.10 -10.22
N GLN A 275 7.19 -25.31 -10.68
CA GLN A 275 7.91 -25.93 -11.77
C GLN A 275 7.76 -25.14 -13.07
N HIS A 276 6.54 -24.68 -13.38
CA HIS A 276 6.32 -23.85 -14.56
C HIS A 276 7.11 -22.53 -14.53
N ILE A 277 7.18 -21.86 -13.37
CA ILE A 277 8.01 -20.65 -13.19
C ILE A 277 9.48 -20.95 -13.51
N LYS A 278 9.99 -22.10 -13.07
CA LYS A 278 11.36 -22.55 -13.36
C LYS A 278 11.56 -22.92 -14.83
N ASP A 279 10.57 -23.54 -15.47
CA ASP A 279 10.61 -23.90 -16.90
C ASP A 279 10.65 -22.65 -17.80
N LEU A 280 10.05 -21.54 -17.34
CA LEU A 280 10.19 -20.22 -17.96
C LEU A 280 11.59 -19.60 -17.73
N GLY A 281 12.46 -20.24 -16.96
CA GLY A 281 13.83 -19.79 -16.70
C GLY A 281 13.98 -18.84 -15.52
N PHE A 282 12.95 -18.64 -14.71
CA PHE A 282 13.06 -17.88 -13.47
C PHE A 282 13.69 -18.72 -12.35
N VAL A 283 14.52 -18.08 -11.53
CA VAL A 283 15.16 -18.68 -10.36
C VAL A 283 14.80 -17.88 -9.11
N PRO A 284 14.76 -18.50 -7.90
CA PRO A 284 14.57 -17.76 -6.67
C PRO A 284 15.60 -16.63 -6.54
N ALA A 285 15.13 -15.44 -6.16
CA ALA A 285 16.00 -14.36 -5.73
C ALA A 285 16.66 -14.75 -4.40
N ASN A 286 17.97 -14.53 -4.30
CA ASN A 286 18.74 -14.77 -3.07
C ASN A 286 18.59 -13.59 -2.11
#